data_AF-A0A354AY31-F1
#
_entry.id   AF-A0A354AY31-F1
#
_cell.length_a   1.000
_cell.length_b   1.000
_cell.length_c   1.000
_cell.angle_alpha   90.00
_cell.angle_beta   90.00
_cell.angle_gamma   90.00
#
_symmetry.space_group_name_H-M   'P 1'
#
loop_
_entity.id
_entity.type
_entity.pdbx_description
1 polymer ?
#
loop_
_entity_poly.entity_id
_entity_poly.type
_entity_poly.pdbx_seq_one_letter_code
_entity_poly.pdbx_strand_id
1 'polypeptide(L)'
;MDELVMITGYHRKSVQRSLHRFRSNLQLLCQESQPLPEPKQKRRYTPRRRTLFAEHQEQIEQWLESEANTHAAEILRRLMALAPGSYHEVQLRSMERRVKEWRTARAERLLGVMRLAENGDADRGNDQFCRDTK
;
A
#
# COMPACT_ATOMS: atom_id res chain seq x y z
N MET A 1 38.43 -33.74 38.83
CA MET A 1 37.99 -34.82 37.92
C MET A 1 36.64 -35.34 38.42
N ASP A 2 35.63 -34.47 38.56
CA ASP A 2 34.59 -34.18 37.56
C ASP A 2 33.41 -35.17 37.54
N GLU A 3 32.80 -35.41 38.70
CA GLU A 3 31.45 -36.02 38.77
C GLU A 3 30.35 -35.07 38.25
N LEU A 4 30.61 -33.75 38.19
CA LEU A 4 29.65 -32.75 37.71
C LEU A 4 29.50 -32.71 36.18
N VAL A 5 30.49 -33.22 35.43
CA VAL A 5 30.46 -33.30 33.96
C VAL A 5 29.58 -34.46 33.48
N MET A 6 29.46 -35.53 34.25
CA MET A 6 28.57 -36.64 33.93
C MET A 6 27.10 -36.21 34.07
N ILE A 7 26.72 -35.51 35.14
CA ILE A 7 25.33 -35.07 35.36
C ILE A 7 24.90 -33.99 34.33
N THR A 8 25.78 -33.04 34.00
CA THR A 8 25.49 -32.00 32.99
C THR A 8 25.59 -32.52 31.54
N GLY A 9 26.40 -33.56 31.28
CA GLY A 9 26.54 -34.20 29.96
C GLY A 9 25.39 -35.13 29.59
N TYR A 10 24.82 -35.85 30.56
CA TYR A 10 23.65 -36.71 30.35
C TYR A 10 22.41 -35.90 30.01
N HIS A 11 22.23 -34.74 30.65
CA HIS A 11 21.07 -33.87 30.42
C HIS A 11 21.08 -33.21 29.02
N ARG A 12 22.25 -32.87 28.47
CA ARG A 12 22.34 -32.30 27.11
C ARG A 12 22.00 -33.34 26.05
N LYS A 13 22.52 -34.57 26.16
CA LYS A 13 22.27 -35.63 25.17
C LYS A 13 20.84 -36.15 25.22
N SER A 14 20.23 -36.25 26.40
CA SER A 14 18.82 -36.66 26.55
C SER A 14 17.84 -35.61 26.03
N VAL A 15 18.11 -34.32 26.28
CA VAL A 15 17.30 -33.20 25.73
C VAL A 15 17.44 -33.09 24.22
N GLN A 16 18.64 -33.32 23.67
CA GLN A 16 18.83 -33.33 22.21
C GLN A 16 18.07 -34.49 21.55
N ARG A 17 18.06 -35.69 22.18
CA ARG A 17 17.29 -36.83 21.69
C ARG A 17 15.78 -36.60 21.78
N SER A 18 15.28 -35.98 22.85
CA SER A 18 13.85 -35.68 22.99
C SER A 18 13.39 -34.60 22.00
N LEU A 19 14.22 -33.58 21.76
CA LEU A 19 13.94 -32.53 20.77
C LEU A 19 13.94 -33.10 19.34
N HIS A 20 14.92 -33.95 19.01
CA HIS A 20 14.94 -34.62 17.71
C HIS A 20 13.69 -35.46 17.48
N ARG A 21 13.27 -36.25 18.49
CA ARG A 21 12.04 -37.05 18.43
C ARG A 21 10.80 -36.18 18.27
N PHE A 22 10.74 -35.05 18.97
CA PHE A 22 9.65 -34.08 18.86
C PHE A 22 9.56 -33.49 17.45
N ARG A 23 10.69 -33.09 16.85
CA ARG A 23 10.74 -32.58 15.47
C ARG A 23 10.34 -33.64 14.45
N SER A 24 10.80 -34.88 14.61
CA SER A 24 10.40 -35.99 13.72
C SER A 24 8.90 -36.27 13.80
N ASN A 25 8.32 -36.27 15.01
CA ASN A 25 6.87 -36.44 15.19
C ASN A 25 6.06 -35.28 14.61
N LEU A 26 6.52 -34.03 14.75
CA LEU A 26 5.85 -32.89 14.11
C LEU A 26 5.92 -32.97 12.58
N GLN A 27 7.06 -33.39 12.03
CA GLN A 27 7.21 -33.54 10.60
C GLN A 27 6.30 -34.64 10.04
N LEU A 28 6.16 -35.76 10.76
CA LEU A 28 5.21 -36.83 10.43
C LEU A 28 3.76 -36.30 10.44
N LEU A 29 3.36 -35.61 11.50
CA LEU A 29 2.01 -35.06 11.64
C LEU A 29 1.70 -33.97 10.60
N CYS A 30 2.68 -33.14 10.25
CA CYS A 30 2.54 -32.15 9.17
C CYS A 30 2.43 -32.82 7.79
N GLN A 31 3.08 -33.96 7.58
CA GLN A 31 2.98 -34.73 6.34
C GLN A 31 1.60 -35.39 6.20
N GLU A 32 1.03 -35.86 7.32
CA GLU A 32 -0.27 -36.55 7.36
C GLU A 32 -1.46 -35.58 7.40
N SER A 33 -1.26 -34.30 7.77
CA SER A 33 -2.35 -33.34 7.81
C SER A 33 -2.84 -32.99 6.39
N GLN A 34 -4.13 -33.21 6.13
CA GLN A 34 -4.76 -32.77 4.89
C GLN A 34 -4.77 -31.23 4.80
N PRO A 35 -4.48 -30.64 3.63
CA PRO A 35 -4.56 -29.19 3.47
C PRO A 35 -6.00 -28.74 3.73
N LEU A 36 -6.16 -27.75 4.60
CA LEU A 36 -7.43 -27.09 4.83
C LEU A 36 -7.96 -26.58 3.47
N PRO A 37 -9.24 -26.77 3.12
CA PRO A 37 -9.77 -26.31 1.85
C PRO A 37 -9.43 -24.82 1.65
N GLU A 38 -8.79 -24.53 0.51
CA GLU A 38 -8.40 -23.17 0.12
C GLU A 38 -9.59 -22.21 0.33
N PRO A 39 -9.40 -21.08 1.03
CA PRO A 39 -10.49 -20.13 1.24
C PRO A 39 -11.04 -19.72 -0.12
N LYS A 40 -12.34 -19.97 -0.34
CA LYS A 40 -13.01 -19.69 -1.61
C LYS A 40 -12.71 -18.24 -2.01
N GLN A 41 -12.02 -18.04 -3.14
CA GLN A 41 -11.71 -16.72 -3.64
C GLN A 41 -13.00 -15.93 -3.79
N LYS A 42 -13.19 -14.92 -2.95
CA LYS A 42 -14.35 -14.02 -3.05
C LYS A 42 -14.28 -13.38 -4.43
N ARG A 43 -15.36 -13.50 -5.22
CA ARG A 43 -15.49 -12.83 -6.52
C ARG A 43 -15.03 -11.39 -6.36
N ARG A 44 -14.02 -10.95 -7.11
CA ARG A 44 -13.58 -9.55 -7.13
C ARG A 44 -14.79 -8.71 -7.53
N TYR A 45 -15.37 -8.01 -6.56
CA TYR A 45 -16.35 -6.97 -6.83
C TYR A 45 -15.60 -5.88 -7.62
N THR A 46 -15.88 -5.77 -8.92
CA THR A 46 -15.43 -4.63 -9.72
C THR A 46 -16.30 -3.44 -9.31
N PRO A 47 -15.75 -2.41 -8.62
CA PRO A 47 -16.57 -1.32 -8.15
C PRO A 47 -17.10 -0.53 -9.36
N ARG A 48 -18.42 -0.48 -9.52
CA ARG A 48 -19.13 0.38 -10.49
C ARG A 48 -18.85 1.89 -10.29
N ARG A 49 -18.07 2.25 -9.28
CA ARG A 49 -17.81 3.62 -8.77
C ARG A 49 -16.88 4.48 -9.64
N ARG A 50 -16.16 3.92 -10.61
CA ARG A 50 -15.22 4.71 -11.44
C ARG A 50 -15.90 5.56 -12.52
N THR A 51 -17.18 5.35 -12.81
CA THR A 51 -17.83 5.96 -14.00
C THR A 51 -18.87 7.04 -13.69
N LEU A 52 -19.16 7.34 -12.42
CA LEU A 52 -20.28 8.24 -12.07
C LEU A 52 -20.16 9.66 -12.62
N PHE A 53 -18.93 10.17 -12.79
CA PHE A 53 -18.66 11.53 -13.28
C PHE A 53 -17.76 11.52 -14.52
N ALA A 54 -17.70 10.39 -15.23
CA ALA A 54 -16.76 10.22 -16.35
C ALA A 54 -17.02 11.24 -17.47
N GLU A 55 -18.29 11.56 -17.73
CA GLU A 55 -18.69 12.48 -18.80
C GLU A 55 -18.19 13.91 -18.57
N HIS A 56 -18.10 14.37 -17.32
CA HIS A 56 -17.73 15.76 -16.98
C HIS A 56 -16.44 15.81 -16.17
N GLN A 57 -15.63 14.75 -16.22
CA GLN A 57 -14.42 14.63 -15.40
C GLN A 57 -13.43 15.76 -15.70
N GLU A 58 -13.17 16.03 -16.97
CA GLU A 58 -12.22 17.07 -17.40
C GLU A 58 -12.64 18.46 -16.90
N GLN A 59 -13.95 18.74 -16.92
CA GLN A 59 -14.49 20.01 -16.48
C GLN A 59 -14.38 20.19 -14.96
N ILE A 60 -14.63 19.13 -14.19
CA ILE A 60 -14.42 19.11 -12.74
C ILE A 60 -12.94 19.38 -12.42
N GLU A 61 -12.02 18.76 -13.16
CA GLU A 61 -10.58 18.95 -12.96
C GLU A 61 -10.15 20.39 -13.30
N GLN A 62 -10.69 21.00 -14.36
CA GLN A 62 -10.43 22.42 -14.68
C GLN A 62 -10.90 23.37 -13.57
N TRP A 63 -12.10 23.16 -13.03
CA TRP A 63 -12.60 23.99 -11.93
C TRP A 63 -11.77 23.84 -10.66
N LEU A 64 -11.31 22.63 -10.36
CA LEU A 64 -10.42 22.39 -9.23
C LEU A 64 -9.03 23.00 -9.44
N GLU A 65 -8.54 23.04 -10.68
CA GLU A 65 -7.28 23.68 -11.03
C GLU A 65 -7.34 25.21 -10.90
N SER A 66 -8.43 25.83 -11.35
CA SER A 66 -8.64 27.28 -11.26
C SER A 66 -8.93 27.74 -9.84
N GLU A 67 -9.72 26.96 -9.08
CA GLU A 67 -10.20 27.33 -7.75
C GLU A 67 -9.98 26.17 -6.76
N ALA A 68 -8.74 26.02 -6.26
CA ALA A 68 -8.38 24.91 -5.36
C ALA A 68 -9.20 24.82 -4.06
N ASN A 69 -9.77 25.96 -3.63
CA ASN A 69 -10.58 26.09 -2.40
C ASN A 69 -12.06 25.74 -2.60
N THR A 70 -12.51 25.45 -3.82
CA THR A 70 -13.92 25.22 -4.10
C THR A 70 -14.43 23.96 -3.41
N HIS A 71 -15.65 24.06 -2.88
CA HIS A 71 -16.27 23.01 -2.11
C HIS A 71 -16.94 21.98 -3.02
N ALA A 72 -16.93 20.70 -2.60
CA ALA A 72 -17.51 19.62 -3.40
C ALA A 72 -19.02 19.83 -3.68
N ALA A 73 -19.76 20.39 -2.73
CA ALA A 73 -21.17 20.72 -2.94
C ALA A 73 -21.37 21.81 -4.01
N GLU A 74 -20.49 22.81 -4.05
CA GLU A 74 -20.56 23.87 -5.06
C GLU A 74 -20.29 23.32 -6.46
N ILE A 75 -19.28 22.45 -6.59
CA ILE A 75 -19.00 21.73 -7.85
C ILE A 75 -20.22 20.89 -8.27
N LEU A 76 -20.84 20.17 -7.34
CA LEU A 76 -22.02 19.36 -7.64
C LEU A 76 -23.22 20.22 -8.08
N ARG A 77 -23.45 21.38 -7.44
CA ARG A 77 -24.52 22.30 -7.82
C ARG A 77 -24.29 22.88 -9.22
N ARG A 78 -23.06 23.30 -9.52
CA ARG A 78 -22.69 23.74 -10.89
C ARG A 78 -22.92 22.62 -11.90
N LEU A 79 -22.58 21.37 -11.55
CA LEU A 79 -22.80 20.20 -12.40
C LEU A 79 -24.30 19.92 -12.66
N MET A 80 -25.13 20.02 -11.62
CA MET A 80 -26.59 19.87 -11.73
C MET A 80 -27.23 20.98 -12.56
N ALA A 81 -26.67 22.19 -12.53
CA ALA A 81 -27.12 23.30 -13.36
C ALA A 81 -26.75 23.12 -14.84
N LEU A 82 -25.58 22.52 -15.13
CA LEU A 82 -25.15 22.22 -16.51
C LEU A 82 -25.93 21.05 -17.13
N ALA A 83 -26.18 20.00 -16.35
CA ALA A 83 -26.87 18.79 -16.82
C ALA A 83 -28.03 18.43 -15.88
N PRO A 84 -29.18 19.11 -16.02
CA PRO A 84 -30.35 18.81 -15.21
C PRO A 84 -30.83 17.37 -15.49
N GLY A 85 -30.98 16.57 -14.43
CA GLY A 85 -31.46 15.19 -14.49
C GLY A 85 -30.36 14.12 -14.53
N SER A 86 -29.12 14.48 -14.89
CA SER A 86 -27.99 13.52 -14.89
C SER A 86 -27.40 13.32 -13.49
N TYR A 87 -27.41 14.37 -12.66
CA TYR A 87 -26.78 14.37 -11.34
C TYR A 87 -27.78 14.74 -10.24
N HIS A 88 -27.58 14.17 -9.05
CA HIS A 88 -28.47 14.33 -7.91
C HIS A 88 -27.66 14.65 -6.65
N GLU A 89 -28.22 15.42 -5.71
CA GLU A 89 -27.56 15.79 -4.45
C GLU A 89 -27.12 14.58 -3.61
N VAL A 90 -27.80 13.44 -3.74
CA VAL A 90 -27.44 12.17 -3.09
C VAL A 90 -26.02 11.72 -3.44
N GLN A 91 -25.46 12.20 -4.55
CA GLN A 91 -24.10 11.90 -5.01
C GLN A 91 -23.03 12.80 -4.36
N LEU A 92 -23.38 13.68 -3.41
CA LEU A 92 -22.43 14.56 -2.72
C LEU A 92 -21.26 13.81 -2.10
N ARG A 93 -21.53 12.69 -1.41
CA ARG A 93 -20.49 11.82 -0.83
C ARG A 93 -19.48 11.33 -1.89
N SER A 94 -19.96 11.06 -3.10
CA SER A 94 -19.11 10.63 -4.22
C SER A 94 -18.29 11.79 -4.76
N MET A 95 -18.86 12.99 -4.83
CA MET A 95 -18.16 14.21 -5.24
C MET A 95 -17.08 14.61 -4.22
N GLU A 96 -17.39 14.61 -2.93
CA GLU A 96 -16.44 14.88 -1.84
C GLU A 96 -15.24 13.96 -1.89
N ARG A 97 -15.49 12.66 -2.07
CA ARG A 97 -14.41 11.67 -2.19
C ARG A 97 -13.55 11.94 -3.42
N ARG A 98 -14.16 12.27 -4.55
CA ARG A 98 -13.46 12.59 -5.79
C ARG A 98 -12.57 13.83 -5.64
N VAL A 99 -13.10 14.90 -5.04
CA VAL A 99 -12.34 16.12 -4.73
C VAL A 99 -11.18 15.81 -3.79
N LYS A 100 -11.39 14.96 -2.76
CA LYS A 100 -10.33 14.52 -1.86
C LYS A 100 -9.22 13.76 -2.60
N GLU A 101 -9.60 12.79 -3.44
CA GLU A 101 -8.66 12.01 -4.26
C GLU A 101 -7.85 12.91 -5.22
N TRP A 102 -8.52 13.91 -5.83
CA TRP A 102 -7.85 14.91 -6.66
C TRP A 102 -6.86 15.76 -5.84
N ARG A 103 -7.25 16.24 -4.67
CA ARG A 103 -6.37 17.04 -3.79
C ARG A 103 -5.15 16.25 -3.32
N THR A 104 -5.32 14.97 -2.98
CA THR A 104 -4.19 14.11 -2.63
C THR A 104 -3.24 13.91 -3.81
N ALA A 105 -3.76 13.63 -5.00
CA ALA A 105 -2.93 13.47 -6.19
C ALA A 105 -2.20 14.77 -6.58
N ARG A 106 -2.86 15.93 -6.41
CA ARG A 106 -2.24 17.24 -6.63
C ARG A 106 -1.14 17.52 -5.61
N ALA A 107 -1.40 17.26 -4.32
CA ALA A 107 -0.40 17.44 -3.28
C ALA A 107 0.81 16.52 -3.52
N GLU A 108 0.59 15.26 -3.88
CA GLU A 108 1.66 14.33 -4.26
C GLU A 108 2.48 14.82 -5.45
N ARG A 109 1.82 15.39 -6.48
CA ARG A 109 2.51 15.99 -7.62
C ARG A 109 3.36 17.20 -7.19
N LEU A 110 2.82 18.09 -6.38
CA LEU A 110 3.53 19.27 -5.89
C LEU A 110 4.70 18.92 -4.96
N LEU A 111 4.49 17.99 -4.03
CA LEU A 111 5.52 17.51 -3.12
C LEU A 111 6.58 16.67 -3.85
N GLY A 112 6.18 15.90 -4.87
CA GLY A 112 7.10 15.20 -5.76
C GLY A 112 7.98 16.18 -6.56
N VAL A 113 7.42 17.30 -6.99
CA VAL A 113 8.17 18.39 -7.63
C VAL A 113 9.10 19.09 -6.63
N MET A 114 8.66 19.38 -5.41
CA MET A 114 9.55 19.89 -4.34
C MET A 114 10.69 18.91 -4.03
N ARG A 115 10.41 17.61 -4.05
CA ARG A 115 11.42 16.55 -3.82
C ARG A 115 12.47 16.43 -4.93
N LEU A 116 12.11 16.80 -6.15
CA LEU A 116 13.08 16.90 -7.25
C LEU A 116 13.87 18.22 -7.18
N ALA A 117 13.26 19.31 -6.68
CA ALA A 117 13.92 20.60 -6.52
C ALA A 117 14.98 20.62 -5.40
N GLU A 118 14.83 19.82 -4.33
CA GLU A 118 15.83 19.72 -3.26
C GLU A 118 17.07 18.88 -3.62
N ASN A 119 17.06 18.17 -4.75
CA ASN A 119 18.19 17.37 -5.25
C ASN A 119 18.92 18.05 -6.43
N GLY A 120 18.62 19.32 -6.72
CA GLY A 120 19.05 20.04 -7.92
C GLY A 120 20.27 20.94 -7.80
N ASP A 121 21.01 20.95 -6.68
CA ASP A 121 22.23 21.77 -6.50
C ASP A 121 23.42 20.94 -5.99
N ALA A 122 23.81 19.91 -6.75
CA ALA A 122 25.10 19.25 -6.60
C ALA A 122 25.78 19.08 -7.97
N ASP A 123 25.86 20.17 -8.74
CA ASP A 123 26.91 20.32 -9.75
C ASP A 123 28.12 21.00 -9.09
N ARG A 124 29.04 20.18 -8.59
CA ARG A 124 30.45 20.56 -8.52
C ARG A 124 31.28 19.29 -8.64
N GLY A 125 31.81 19.08 -9.83
CA GLY A 125 32.55 17.90 -10.21
C GLY A 125 33.70 17.55 -9.28
N ASN A 126 34.00 16.26 -9.23
CA ASN A 126 35.36 15.79 -9.09
C ASN A 126 35.46 14.43 -9.77
N ASP A 127 35.93 14.49 -11.01
CA ASP A 127 36.61 13.39 -11.67
C ASP A 127 37.88 13.03 -10.86
N GLN A 128 38.34 11.79 -11.01
CA GLN A 128 39.63 11.30 -10.52
C GLN A 128 39.78 10.96 -9.02
N PHE A 129 39.57 9.68 -8.68
CA PHE A 129 40.70 8.87 -8.18
C PHE A 129 40.43 7.37 -8.36
N CYS A 130 41.14 6.77 -9.32
CA CYS A 130 41.41 5.34 -9.31
C CYS A 130 42.21 4.99 -8.04
N ARG A 131 41.86 3.89 -7.38
CA ARG A 131 42.87 2.89 -6.99
C ARG A 131 42.24 1.58 -6.53
N ASP A 132 42.80 0.53 -7.11
CA ASP A 132 42.76 -0.87 -6.73
C ASP A 132 42.76 -1.14 -5.23
N THR A 133 42.14 -2.25 -4.83
CA THR A 133 42.81 -3.27 -4.00
C THR A 133 42.01 -4.58 -3.96
N LYS A 134 42.58 -5.59 -4.63
CA LYS A 134 42.66 -7.03 -4.33
C LYS A 134 41.41 -7.91 -4.30
#